data_AF-A0A6L3X5L9-F1
#
_entry.id   AF-A0A6L3X5L9-F1
#
_cell.length_a   1.000
_cell.length_b   1.000
_cell.length_c   1.000
_cell.angle_alpha   90.00
_cell.angle_beta   90.00
_cell.angle_gamma   90.00
#
_symmetry.space_group_name_H-M   'P 1'
#
loop_
_entity.id
_entity.type
_entity.pdbx_description
1 polymer ?
#
loop_
_entity_poly.entity_id
_entity_poly.type
_entity_poly.pdbx_seq_one_letter_code
_entity_poly.pdbx_strand_id
1 'polypeptide(L)' 'VSAHRGFFGSNHFVLTNEWLEKRGEKPIDWMPVLPAESE' A
#
# COMPACT_ATOMS: atom_id res chain seq x y z
N VAL A 1 -14.82 12.37 -9.22
CA VAL A 1 -13.89 12.64 -10.35
C VAL A 1 -12.43 12.90 -9.95
N SER A 2 -12.08 13.00 -8.66
CA SER A 2 -10.68 13.23 -8.23
C SER A 2 -9.73 12.07 -8.55
N ALA A 3 -10.23 10.82 -8.59
CA ALA A 3 -9.39 9.65 -8.79
C ALA A 3 -8.58 9.70 -10.11
N HIS A 4 -9.22 10.05 -11.23
CA HIS A 4 -8.56 10.18 -12.52
C HIS A 4 -7.71 11.45 -12.67
N ARG A 5 -7.81 12.40 -11.72
CA ARG A 5 -7.10 13.69 -11.77
C ARG A 5 -5.82 13.69 -10.93
N GLY A 6 -5.30 12.51 -10.58
CA GLY A 6 -4.00 12.39 -9.91
C GLY A 6 -3.89 11.26 -8.88
N PHE A 7 -4.94 10.50 -8.61
CA PHE A 7 -4.84 9.32 -7.72
C PHE A 7 -4.32 8.10 -8.48
N PHE A 8 -4.95 7.75 -9.60
CA PHE A 8 -4.45 6.65 -10.44
C PHE A 8 -3.13 7.07 -11.10
N GLY A 9 -2.10 6.24 -10.94
CA GLY A 9 -0.74 6.51 -11.42
C GLY A 9 0.16 7.27 -10.44
N SER A 10 -0.32 7.64 -9.24
CA SER A 10 0.51 8.30 -8.22
C SER A 10 1.58 7.42 -7.59
N ASN A 11 1.43 6.09 -7.71
CA ASN A 11 2.35 5.07 -7.18
C ASN A 11 2.62 5.16 -5.67
N HIS A 12 1.73 5.80 -4.89
CA HIS A 12 1.95 6.03 -3.46
C HIS A 12 2.30 4.76 -2.67
N PHE A 13 1.64 3.64 -2.94
CA PHE A 13 1.88 2.37 -2.22
C PHE A 13 3.31 1.83 -2.44
N VAL A 14 3.78 1.87 -3.69
CA VAL A 14 5.14 1.44 -4.06
C VAL A 14 6.18 2.39 -3.47
N LEU A 15 5.98 3.70 -3.65
CA LEU A 15 6.89 4.73 -3.13
C LEU A 15 7.04 4.67 -1.60
N THR A 16 5.97 4.30 -0.90
CA THR A 16 6.00 4.10 0.56
C THR A 16 6.90 2.91 0.91
N ASN A 17 6.76 1.79 0.22
CA ASN A 17 7.60 0.61 0.45
C ASN A 17 9.07 0.87 0.09
N GLU A 18 9.36 1.54 -1.02
CA GLU A 18 10.74 1.94 -1.37
C GLU A 18 11.37 2.84 -0.29
N TRP A 19 10.58 3.74 0.31
CA TRP A 19 11.05 4.60 1.39
C TRP A 19 11.35 3.81 2.67
N LEU A 20 10.52 2.81 3.01
CA LEU A 20 10.75 1.90 4.14
C LEU A 20 12.00 1.06 3.92
N GLU A 21 12.14 0.46 2.74
CA GLU A 21 13.28 -0.38 2.38
C GLU A 21 14.61 0.40 2.42
N LYS A 22 14.62 1.66 1.96
CA LYS A 22 15.80 2.55 2.06
C LYS A 22 16.24 2.80 3.50
N ARG A 23 15.36 2.61 4.48
CA ARG A 23 15.63 2.76 5.92
C ARG A 23 15.93 1.42 6.61
N GLY A 24 15.89 0.32 5.86
CA GLY A 24 15.99 -1.04 6.41
C GLY A 24 14.72 -1.49 7.14
N GLU A 25 13.60 -0.80 6.92
CA GLU A 25 12.30 -1.18 7.46
C GLU A 25 11.59 -2.16 6.53
N LYS A 26 10.71 -2.99 7.09
CA LYS A 26 9.96 -3.99 6.32
C LYS A 26 8.88 -3.29 5.46
N PRO A 27 8.75 -3.62 4.16
CA PRO A 27 7.68 -3.10 3.33
C PRO A 27 6.30 -3.55 3.82
N ILE A 28 5.29 -2.74 3.55
CA ILE A 28 3.89 -3.02 3.90
C ILE A 28 3.28 -3.89 2.82
N ASP A 29 2.67 -5.01 3.24
CA ASP A 29 1.73 -5.74 2.40
C ASP A 29 0.37 -5.05 2.46
N TRP A 30 -0.03 -4.45 1.34
CA TRP A 30 -1.27 -3.69 1.22
C TRP A 30 -2.48 -4.58 0.90
N MET A 31 -2.29 -5.88 0.72
CA MET A 31 -3.39 -6.81 0.51
C MET A 31 -4.15 -7.03 1.83
N PRO A 32 -5.43 -6.63 1.93
CA PRO A 32 -6.19 -6.84 3.16
C PRO A 32 -6.42 -8.34 3.37
N VAL A 33 -6.25 -8.79 4.61
CA VAL A 33 -6.55 -10.16 5.04
C VAL A 33 -7.89 -10.16 5.75
N LEU A 34 -8.82 -11.01 5.30
CA LEU A 34 -10.10 -11.19 5.99
C LEU A 34 -9.89 -11.97 7.29
N PRO A 35 -10.60 -11.62 8.37
CA PRO A 35 -10.59 -12.45 9.57
C PRO A 35 -11.14 -13.84 9.23
N ALA A 36 -10.59 -14.88 9.88
CA ALA A 36 -11.24 -16.18 9.85
C ALA A 36 -12.63 -16.04 10.50
N GLU A 37 -13.67 -16.55 9.84
CA GLU A 37 -14.99 -16.65 10.45
C GLU A 37 -14.86 -17.50 11.71
N SER A 38 -15.17 -16.90 12.86
CA SER A 38 -15.36 -17.65 14.11
C SER A 38 -16.68 -18.41 13.98
N GLU A 39 -16.62 -19.74 13.99
CA GLU A 39 -17.81 -20.60 14.17
C GLU A 39 -18.48 -20.38 15.53
#